data_AF-A0A4Q3Y085-F1
#
_entry.id   AF-A0A4Q3Y085-F1
#
_cell.length_a   1.000
_cell.length_b   1.000
_cell.length_c   1.000
_cell.angle_alpha   90.00
_cell.angle_beta   90.00
_cell.angle_gamma   90.00
#
_symmetry.space_group_name_H-M   'P 1'
#
loop_
_entity.id
_entity.type
_entity.pdbx_description
1 polymer ?
#
loop_
_entity_poly.entity_id
_entity_poly.type
_entity_poly.pdbx_seq_one_letter_code
_entity_poly.pdbx_strand_id
1 'polypeptide(L)'
;MSASTFEILATLSARAREATRMGAQAFARLLDLAEDLEQPRCIALFVAGTFNGRTYPLNLFELRAVDLDVSDDMLCCLDALRWGRSDLYRLVPDGEARVRAVIRRWGLGAALD
;
A
#
# COMPACT_ATOMS: atom_id res chain seq x y z
N MET A 1 -27.20 6.30 25.62
CA MET A 1 -27.45 7.29 24.55
C MET A 1 -26.76 6.77 23.30
N SER A 2 -27.48 6.53 22.21
CA SER A 2 -26.87 6.17 20.92
C SER A 2 -26.31 7.43 20.27
N ALA A 3 -25.08 7.36 19.73
CA ALA A 3 -24.53 8.44 18.92
C ALA A 3 -25.46 8.74 17.74
N SER A 4 -25.60 10.01 17.40
CA SER A 4 -26.36 10.42 16.22
C SER A 4 -25.68 9.91 14.95
N THR A 5 -26.46 9.69 13.88
CA THR A 5 -25.91 9.31 12.58
C THR A 5 -24.85 10.30 12.08
N PHE A 6 -25.02 11.58 12.38
CA PHE A 6 -24.05 12.64 12.03
C PHE A 6 -22.70 12.44 12.74
N GLU A 7 -22.71 12.15 14.04
CA GLU A 7 -21.49 11.87 14.81
C GLU A 7 -20.75 10.62 14.31
N ILE A 8 -21.50 9.59 13.93
CA ILE A 8 -20.93 8.36 13.33
C ILE A 8 -20.24 8.68 12.01
N LEU A 9 -20.91 9.41 11.11
CA LEU A 9 -20.35 9.78 9.81
C LEU A 9 -19.12 10.69 9.95
N ALA A 10 -19.14 11.64 10.89
CA ALA A 10 -17.99 12.49 11.18
C ALA A 10 -16.78 11.67 11.67
N THR A 11 -17.02 10.71 12.57
CA THR A 11 -15.97 9.81 13.09
C THR A 11 -15.37 8.92 12.01
N LEU A 12 -16.20 8.33 11.15
CA LEU A 12 -15.75 7.51 10.03
C LEU A 12 -14.96 8.34 9.01
N SER A 13 -15.41 9.55 8.71
CA SER A 13 -14.70 10.47 7.81
C SER A 13 -13.33 10.86 8.36
N ALA A 14 -13.23 11.13 9.66
CA ALA A 14 -11.97 11.42 10.34
C ALA A 14 -11.01 10.22 10.28
N ARG A 15 -11.50 9.01 10.59
CA ARG A 15 -10.70 7.77 10.48
C ARG A 15 -10.24 7.51 9.06
N ALA A 16 -11.09 7.71 8.06
CA ALA A 16 -10.74 7.51 6.66
C ALA A 16 -9.62 8.47 6.20
N ARG A 17 -9.69 9.74 6.61
CA ARG A 17 -8.65 10.74 6.31
C ARG A 17 -7.33 10.38 6.98
N GLU A 18 -7.38 10.01 8.26
CA GLU A 18 -6.18 9.65 9.00
C GLU A 18 -5.52 8.38 8.44
N ALA A 19 -6.31 7.35 8.15
CA ALA A 19 -5.83 6.15 7.48
C ALA A 19 -5.20 6.47 6.12
N THR A 20 -5.83 7.34 5.31
CA THR A 20 -5.27 7.77 4.02
C THR A 20 -3.93 8.48 4.19
N ARG A 21 -3.81 9.37 5.18
CA ARG A 21 -2.56 10.10 5.49
C ARG A 21 -1.45 9.16 5.94
N MET A 22 -1.75 8.24 6.85
CA MET A 22 -0.81 7.24 7.33
C MET A 22 -0.38 6.28 6.22
N GLY A 23 -1.33 5.80 5.42
CA GLY A 23 -1.05 4.96 4.26
C GLY A 23 -0.21 5.65 3.19
N ALA A 24 -0.42 6.96 2.93
CA ALA A 24 0.44 7.72 2.02
C ALA A 24 1.90 7.74 2.49
N GLN A 25 2.11 8.01 3.78
CA GLN A 25 3.45 8.07 4.36
C GLN A 25 4.14 6.70 4.39
N ALA A 26 3.40 5.66 4.78
CA ALA A 26 3.88 4.28 4.78
C ALA A 26 4.21 3.79 3.35
N PHE A 27 3.33 4.08 2.39
CA PHE A 27 3.53 3.69 1.00
C PHE A 27 4.79 4.35 0.40
N ALA A 28 5.05 5.62 0.73
CA ALA A 28 6.29 6.28 0.30
C ALA A 28 7.54 5.55 0.79
N ARG A 29 7.59 5.15 2.07
CA ARG A 29 8.72 4.38 2.63
C ARG A 29 8.86 3.01 1.99
N LEU A 30 7.76 2.27 1.82
CA LEU A 30 7.78 0.97 1.15
C LEU A 30 8.25 1.09 -0.30
N LEU A 31 7.92 2.19 -0.97
CA LEU A 31 8.34 2.45 -2.34
C LEU A 31 9.84 2.74 -2.41
N ASP A 32 10.38 3.52 -1.46
CA ASP A 32 11.82 3.75 -1.34
C ASP A 32 12.57 2.41 -1.11
N LEU A 33 12.05 1.55 -0.23
CA LEU A 33 12.62 0.21 0.01
C LEU A 33 12.52 -0.68 -1.23
N ALA A 34 11.37 -0.72 -1.90
CA ALA A 34 11.16 -1.56 -3.07
C ALA A 34 11.99 -1.12 -4.29
N GLU A 35 12.56 0.08 -4.30
CA GLU A 35 13.47 0.53 -5.36
C GLU A 35 14.89 -0.09 -5.21
N ASP A 36 15.22 -0.62 -4.04
CA ASP A 36 16.46 -1.33 -3.75
C ASP A 36 16.28 -2.85 -3.89
N LEU A 37 17.19 -3.51 -4.63
CA LEU A 37 17.15 -4.96 -4.87
C LEU A 37 17.71 -5.78 -3.69
N GLU A 38 18.40 -5.14 -2.75
CA GLU A 38 18.90 -5.80 -1.54
C GLU A 38 17.78 -6.02 -0.51
N GLN A 39 16.64 -5.35 -0.68
CA GLN A 39 15.48 -5.49 0.18
C GLN A 39 14.69 -6.79 -0.09
N PRO A 40 13.86 -7.28 0.84
CA PRO A 40 13.02 -8.44 0.59
C PRO A 40 12.09 -8.27 -0.62
N ARG A 41 12.12 -9.23 -1.55
CA ARG A 41 11.26 -9.26 -2.77
C ARG A 41 9.76 -9.12 -2.45
N CYS A 42 9.32 -9.57 -1.28
CA CYS A 42 7.93 -9.46 -0.85
C CYS A 42 7.45 -8.00 -0.76
N ILE A 43 8.33 -7.04 -0.47
CA ILE A 43 7.99 -5.60 -0.45
C ILE A 43 7.64 -5.13 -1.86
N ALA A 44 8.43 -5.50 -2.87
CA ALA A 44 8.14 -5.17 -4.27
C ALA A 44 6.86 -5.83 -4.78
N LEU A 45 6.61 -7.09 -4.40
CA LEU A 45 5.34 -7.77 -4.68
C LEU A 45 4.14 -7.08 -4.00
N PHE A 46 4.32 -6.60 -2.77
CA PHE A 46 3.30 -5.84 -2.05
C PHE A 46 2.96 -4.54 -2.78
N VAL A 47 3.98 -3.74 -3.13
CA VAL A 47 3.83 -2.51 -3.92
C VAL A 47 3.09 -2.79 -5.24
N ALA A 48 3.51 -3.83 -5.98
CA ALA A 48 2.86 -4.21 -7.23
C ALA A 48 1.39 -4.66 -7.04
N GLY A 49 1.10 -5.45 -6.00
CA GLY A 49 -0.24 -5.94 -5.73
C GLY A 49 -1.21 -4.85 -5.27
N THR A 50 -0.74 -3.84 -4.54
CA THR A 50 -1.57 -2.67 -4.22
C THR A 50 -1.86 -1.78 -5.43
N PHE A 51 -1.02 -1.85 -6.47
CA PHE A 51 -1.24 -1.16 -7.76
C PHE A 51 -2.19 -1.92 -8.69
N ASN A 52 -2.03 -3.24 -8.79
CA ASN A 52 -2.93 -4.11 -9.56
C ASN A 52 -2.94 -5.52 -8.97
N GLY A 53 -3.85 -5.76 -8.02
CA GLY A 53 -3.95 -7.05 -7.33
C GLY A 53 -4.44 -8.21 -8.19
N ARG A 54 -4.98 -7.94 -9.40
CA ARG A 54 -5.36 -9.00 -10.36
C ARG A 54 -4.13 -9.56 -11.07
N THR A 55 -3.18 -8.69 -11.43
CA THR A 55 -1.93 -9.09 -12.11
C THR A 55 -0.88 -9.56 -11.10
N TYR A 56 -0.84 -8.94 -9.91
CA TYR A 56 0.14 -9.22 -8.88
C TYR A 56 -0.60 -9.60 -7.59
N PRO A 57 -1.02 -10.87 -7.44
CA PRO A 57 -1.78 -11.29 -6.26
C PRO A 57 -0.96 -11.13 -4.98
N LEU A 58 -1.57 -10.54 -3.94
CA LEU A 58 -0.96 -10.37 -2.63
C LEU A 58 -1.07 -11.65 -1.80
N ASN A 59 0.06 -12.15 -1.31
CA ASN A 59 0.07 -13.18 -0.27
C ASN A 59 0.17 -12.53 1.11
N LEU A 60 -0.94 -12.51 1.86
CA LEU A 60 -0.98 -11.88 3.20
C LEU A 60 -0.07 -12.56 4.22
N PHE A 61 0.35 -13.81 3.98
CA PHE A 61 1.31 -14.47 4.86
C PHE A 61 2.72 -13.88 4.76
N GLU A 62 3.05 -13.10 3.73
CA GLU A 62 4.36 -12.46 3.60
C GLU A 62 4.56 -11.31 4.60
N LEU A 63 3.49 -10.78 5.20
CA LEU A 63 3.59 -9.71 6.21
C LEU A 63 4.42 -10.15 7.43
N ARG A 64 4.52 -11.46 7.71
CA ARG A 64 5.33 -11.99 8.82
C ARG A 64 6.81 -12.24 8.46
N ALA A 65 7.18 -12.01 7.20
CA ALA A 65 8.51 -12.33 6.66
C ALA A 65 9.43 -11.09 6.54
N VAL A 66 8.97 -9.94 7.02
CA VAL A 66 9.68 -8.65 7.01
C VAL A 66 9.83 -8.13 8.44
N ASP A 67 10.69 -7.13 8.62
CA ASP A 67 10.84 -6.44 9.89
C ASP A 67 9.53 -5.76 10.33
N LEU A 68 9.41 -5.55 11.64
CA LEU A 68 8.17 -5.09 12.27
C LEU A 68 7.66 -3.78 11.65
N ASP A 69 8.55 -2.81 11.48
CA ASP A 69 8.23 -1.49 10.91
C ASP A 69 7.77 -1.59 9.45
N VAL A 70 8.37 -2.46 8.65
CA VAL A 70 7.93 -2.75 7.28
C VAL A 70 6.54 -3.39 7.27
N SER A 71 6.29 -4.34 8.19
CA SER A 71 4.98 -4.98 8.30
C SER A 71 3.89 -3.99 8.75
N ASP A 72 4.21 -3.08 9.66
CA ASP A 72 3.31 -2.01 10.12
C ASP A 72 2.99 -1.04 8.98
N ASP A 73 3.97 -0.73 8.13
CA ASP A 73 3.76 0.09 6.94
C ASP A 73 2.84 -0.59 5.92
N MET A 74 3.01 -1.90 5.72
CA MET A 74 2.10 -2.68 4.86
C MET A 74 0.67 -2.65 5.41
N LEU A 75 0.49 -2.80 6.72
CA LEU A 75 -0.82 -2.72 7.37
C LEU A 75 -1.43 -1.32 7.23
N CYS A 76 -0.65 -0.25 7.37
CA CYS A 76 -1.12 1.12 7.13
C CYS A 76 -1.62 1.32 5.68
N CYS A 77 -0.93 0.74 4.71
CA CYS A 77 -1.34 0.78 3.29
C CYS A 77 -2.66 0.04 3.07
N LEU A 78 -2.83 -1.16 3.64
CA LEU A 78 -4.08 -1.91 3.58
C LEU A 78 -5.23 -1.16 4.29
N ASP A 79 -4.92 -0.51 5.42
CA ASP A 79 -5.88 0.30 6.15
C ASP A 79 -6.38 1.49 5.33
N ALA A 80 -5.50 2.16 4.59
CA ALA A 80 -5.87 3.22 3.66
C ALA A 80 -6.74 2.72 2.50
N LEU A 81 -6.35 1.59 1.88
CA LEU A 81 -7.08 1.00 0.75
C LEU A 81 -8.50 0.58 1.14
N ARG A 82 -8.71 0.09 2.37
CA ARG A 82 -10.05 -0.32 2.85
C ARG A 82 -11.09 0.79 2.76
N TRP A 83 -10.66 2.05 2.85
CA TRP A 83 -11.54 3.22 2.79
C TRP A 83 -11.83 3.68 1.35
N GLY A 84 -11.11 3.17 0.35
CA GLY A 84 -11.37 3.43 -1.07
C GLY A 84 -11.28 4.91 -1.47
N ARG A 85 -10.53 5.74 -0.73
CA ARG A 85 -10.46 7.19 -0.98
C ARG A 85 -9.60 7.57 -2.17
N SER A 86 -8.51 6.82 -2.39
CA SER A 86 -7.57 7.01 -3.47
C SER A 86 -6.70 5.75 -3.59
N ASP A 87 -6.23 5.47 -4.80
CA ASP A 87 -5.12 4.53 -4.98
C ASP A 87 -3.86 5.08 -4.28
N LEU A 88 -3.04 4.19 -3.70
CA LEU A 88 -1.85 4.59 -2.94
C LEU A 88 -0.81 5.33 -3.80
N TYR A 89 -0.60 4.89 -5.04
CA TYR A 89 0.35 5.51 -5.96
C TYR A 89 -0.01 6.96 -6.32
N ARG A 90 -1.26 7.39 -6.13
CA ARG A 90 -1.68 8.78 -6.34
C ARG A 90 -1.40 9.69 -5.14
N LEU A 91 -1.08 9.10 -3.98
CA LEU A 91 -0.83 9.83 -2.74
C LEU A 91 0.63 10.26 -2.59
N VAL A 92 1.52 9.79 -3.47
CA VAL A 92 2.96 10.06 -3.42
C VAL A 92 3.43 10.70 -4.74
N PRO A 93 4.47 11.55 -4.71
CA PRO A 93 5.04 12.13 -5.92
C PRO A 93 5.50 11.05 -6.90
N ASP A 94 5.17 11.24 -8.18
CA ASP A 94 5.53 10.35 -9.29
C ASP A 94 5.17 8.87 -9.08
N GLY A 95 4.20 8.58 -8.20
CA GLY A 95 3.99 7.24 -7.67
C GLY A 95 3.70 6.17 -8.73
N GLU A 96 2.92 6.49 -9.77
CA GLU A 96 2.69 5.53 -10.86
C GLU A 96 3.99 5.15 -11.58
N ALA A 97 4.81 6.15 -11.92
CA ALA A 97 6.07 5.92 -12.62
C ALA A 97 7.05 5.12 -11.75
N ARG A 98 7.12 5.44 -10.45
CA ARG A 98 7.95 4.74 -9.46
C ARG A 98 7.51 3.28 -9.29
N VAL A 99 6.22 3.01 -9.13
CA VAL A 99 5.69 1.63 -9.04
C VAL A 99 6.01 0.84 -10.31
N ARG A 100 5.81 1.42 -11.49
CA ARG A 100 6.17 0.77 -12.76
C ARG A 100 7.68 0.51 -12.88
N ALA A 101 8.52 1.38 -12.33
CA ALA A 101 9.95 1.16 -12.26
C ALA A 101 10.30 -0.02 -11.34
N VAL A 102 9.70 -0.11 -10.15
CA VAL A 102 9.83 -1.26 -9.23
C VAL A 102 9.43 -2.56 -9.93
N ILE A 103 8.24 -2.61 -10.54
CA ILE A 103 7.73 -3.80 -11.25
C ILE A 103 8.73 -4.28 -12.32
N ARG A 104 9.28 -3.35 -13.12
CA ARG A 104 10.29 -3.67 -14.14
C ARG A 104 11.61 -4.13 -13.53
N ARG A 105 12.12 -3.40 -12.53
CA ARG A 105 13.41 -3.66 -11.88
C ARG A 105 13.46 -5.05 -11.23
N TRP A 106 12.35 -5.46 -10.61
CA TRP A 106 12.20 -6.76 -9.97
C TRP A 106 11.76 -7.89 -10.89
N GLY A 107 11.52 -7.59 -12.18
CA GLY A 107 11.03 -8.59 -13.15
C GLY A 107 9.69 -9.20 -12.73
N LEU A 108 8.81 -8.43 -12.07
CA LEU A 108 7.51 -8.93 -11.59
C LEU A 108 6.49 -9.08 -12.73
N GLY A 109 6.77 -8.49 -13.88
CA GLY A 109 6.05 -8.75 -15.11
C GLY A 109 6.34 -10.19 -15.56
N ALA A 110 5.41 -11.11 -15.26
CA ALA A 110 5.34 -12.34 -16.03
C ALA A 110 5.00 -11.99 -17.48
N ALA A 111 5.73 -12.65 -18.39
CA ALA A 111 5.23 -13.05 -19.69
C ALA A 111 3.73 -13.39 -19.60
N LEU A 112 2.92 -12.59 -20.27
CA LEU A 112 1.55 -12.91 -20.64
C LEU A 112 1.50 -12.78 -22.16
N ASP A 113 2.14 -13.75 -22.82
CA ASP A 113 1.68 -14.23 -24.12
C ASP A 113 0.54 -15.22 -23.86
#